data_AF-A0A6A5R4Q5-F1
#
_entry.id   AF-A0A6A5R4Q5-F1
#
_cell.length_a   1.000
_cell.length_b   1.000
_cell.length_c   1.000
_cell.angle_alpha   90.00
_cell.angle_beta   90.00
_cell.angle_gamma   90.00
#
_symmetry.space_group_name_H-M   'P 1'
#
loop_
_entity.id
_entity.type
_entity.pdbx_description
1 polymer ?
#
loop_
_entity_poly.entity_id
_entity_poly.type
_entity_poly.pdbx_seq_one_letter_code
_entity_poly.pdbx_strand_id
1 'polypeptide(L)'
;MLHENALQRARIHELEEQLAEMTKRKSRKRKRIQQGGTMEYGTAAAQVAAEASIAPQRSKKARGGSALWRCRNCSRTRHNARMCKKDIDVSLELDASTTYAGSLFNSNEIEELQHRLRLP
;
A
#
# COMPACT_ATOMS: atom_id res chain seq x y z
N MET A 1 -19.75 -20.39 38.46
CA MET A 1 -18.83 -21.17 37.59
C MET A 1 -19.53 -21.98 36.49
N LEU A 2 -20.28 -23.06 36.75
CA LEU A 2 -20.88 -23.87 35.66
C LEU A 2 -21.99 -23.12 34.90
N HIS A 3 -22.81 -22.34 35.60
CA HIS A 3 -23.90 -21.57 34.99
C HIS A 3 -23.41 -20.45 34.07
N GLU A 4 -22.38 -19.69 34.48
CA GLU A 4 -21.80 -18.63 33.65
C GLU A 4 -21.18 -19.18 32.37
N ASN A 5 -20.50 -20.34 32.45
CA ASN A 5 -19.97 -21.03 31.27
C ASN A 5 -21.09 -21.49 30.32
N ALA A 6 -22.25 -21.91 30.85
CA ALA A 6 -23.40 -22.29 30.03
C ALA A 6 -23.97 -21.08 29.28
N LEU A 7 -24.12 -19.94 29.96
CA LEU A 7 -24.59 -18.69 29.35
C LEU A 7 -23.62 -18.18 28.27
N GLN A 8 -22.32 -18.24 28.53
CA GLN A 8 -21.29 -17.85 27.56
C GLN A 8 -21.33 -18.74 26.31
N ARG A 9 -21.47 -20.06 26.47
CA ARG A 9 -21.59 -20.98 25.34
C ARG A 9 -22.85 -20.73 24.51
N ALA A 10 -23.98 -20.46 25.16
CA ALA A 10 -25.21 -20.10 24.46
C ALA A 10 -25.04 -18.83 23.63
N ARG A 11 -24.38 -17.80 24.19
CA ARG A 11 -24.09 -16.55 23.48
C ARG A 11 -23.14 -16.75 22.31
N ILE A 12 -22.12 -17.59 22.46
CA ILE A 12 -21.18 -17.92 21.37
C ILE A 12 -21.95 -18.59 20.23
N HIS A 13 -22.79 -19.57 20.54
CA HIS A 13 -23.59 -20.28 19.54
C HIS A 13 -24.52 -19.32 18.78
N GLU A 14 -25.24 -18.44 19.49
CA GLU A 14 -26.09 -17.42 18.86
C GLU A 14 -25.31 -16.52 17.89
N LEU A 15 -24.10 -16.08 18.28
CA LEU A 15 -23.26 -15.25 17.44
C LEU A 15 -22.72 -16.01 16.22
N GLU A 16 -22.36 -17.29 16.39
CA GLU A 16 -21.93 -18.15 15.29
C GLU A 16 -23.04 -18.36 14.26
N GLU A 17 -24.28 -18.57 14.70
CA GLU A 17 -25.46 -18.68 13.84
C GLU A 17 -25.69 -17.39 13.04
N GLN A 18 -25.64 -16.24 13.71
CA GLN A 18 -25.76 -14.93 13.05
C GLN A 18 -24.66 -14.71 12.01
N LEU A 19 -23.42 -15.08 12.32
CA LEU A 19 -22.31 -15.00 11.37
C LEU A 19 -22.51 -15.96 10.19
N ALA A 20 -22.98 -17.18 10.44
CA ALA A 20 -23.29 -18.14 9.38
C ALA A 20 -24.39 -17.62 8.44
N GLU A 21 -25.44 -17.00 8.98
CA GLU A 21 -26.49 -16.39 8.16
C GLU A 21 -25.96 -15.21 7.33
N MET A 22 -25.20 -14.31 7.96
CA MET A 22 -24.65 -13.13 7.30
C MET A 22 -23.65 -13.50 6.19
N THR A 23 -22.80 -14.51 6.42
CA THR A 23 -21.87 -15.01 5.41
C THR A 23 -22.60 -15.69 4.25
N LYS A 24 -23.63 -16.49 4.52
CA LYS A 24 -24.51 -17.06 3.47
C LYS A 24 -25.14 -15.95 2.62
N ARG A 25 -25.71 -14.91 3.24
CA ARG A 25 -26.31 -13.77 2.54
C ARG A 25 -25.29 -13.02 1.68
N LYS A 26 -24.10 -12.75 2.21
CA LYS A 26 -23.00 -12.11 1.47
C LYS A 26 -22.53 -12.95 0.28
N SER A 27 -22.41 -14.26 0.46
CA SER A 27 -22.03 -15.19 -0.61
C SER A 27 -23.07 -15.20 -1.74
N ARG A 28 -24.37 -15.32 -1.41
CA ARG A 28 -25.47 -15.23 -2.38
C ARG A 28 -25.44 -13.91 -3.17
N LYS A 29 -25.24 -12.79 -2.47
CA LYS A 29 -25.11 -11.46 -3.10
C LYS A 29 -23.92 -11.40 -4.06
N ARG A 30 -22.74 -11.89 -3.63
CA ARG A 30 -21.54 -11.94 -4.47
C ARG A 30 -21.76 -12.77 -5.74
N LYS A 31 -22.33 -13.97 -5.62
CA LYS A 31 -22.62 -14.84 -6.76
C LYS A 31 -23.56 -14.18 -7.76
N ARG A 32 -24.64 -13.54 -7.28
CA ARG A 32 -25.57 -12.80 -8.15
C ARG A 32 -24.90 -11.65 -8.90
N ILE A 33 -24.06 -10.85 -8.23
CA ILE A 33 -23.31 -9.75 -8.87
C ILE A 33 -22.34 -10.30 -9.92
N GLN A 34 -21.62 -11.39 -9.60
CA GLN A 34 -20.69 -12.03 -10.55
C GLN A 34 -21.39 -12.59 -11.79
N GLN A 35 -22.62 -13.07 -11.65
CA GLN A 35 -23.44 -13.57 -12.76
C GLN A 35 -24.16 -12.45 -13.53
N GLY A 36 -23.92 -11.18 -13.20
CA GLY A 36 -24.59 -10.05 -13.85
C GLY A 36 -26.07 -9.90 -13.49
N GLY A 37 -26.53 -10.53 -12.41
CA GLY A 37 -27.93 -10.43 -11.98
C GLY A 37 -28.27 -9.03 -11.48
N THR A 38 -29.35 -8.46 -11.99
CA THR A 38 -29.91 -7.20 -11.51
C THR A 38 -30.39 -7.38 -10.08
N MET A 39 -29.88 -6.55 -9.15
CA MET A 39 -30.44 -6.49 -7.81
C MET A 39 -31.49 -5.39 -7.77
N GLU A 40 -32.76 -5.78 -7.73
CA GLU A 40 -33.85 -4.86 -7.43
C GLU A 40 -33.61 -4.26 -6.03
N TYR A 41 -33.53 -2.94 -6.00
CA TYR A 41 -33.29 -2.20 -4.77
C TYR A 41 -34.62 -2.09 -4.02
N GLY A 42 -34.79 -2.93 -2.99
CA GLY A 42 -36.03 -2.96 -2.21
C GLY A 42 -36.33 -1.62 -1.53
N THR A 43 -37.62 -1.33 -1.34
CA THR A 43 -38.13 -0.09 -0.72
C THR A 43 -37.53 0.19 0.66
N ALA A 44 -37.31 -0.84 1.48
CA ALA A 44 -36.64 -0.72 2.78
C ALA A 44 -35.16 -0.30 2.65
N ALA A 45 -34.47 -0.72 1.58
CA ALA A 45 -33.10 -0.28 1.33
C ALA A 45 -33.08 1.21 0.94
N ALA A 46 -34.08 1.66 0.16
CA ALA A 46 -34.23 3.07 -0.21
C ALA A 46 -34.52 3.97 0.98
N GLN A 47 -35.36 3.51 1.91
CA GLN A 47 -35.60 4.23 3.16
C GLN A 47 -34.32 4.33 4.00
N VAL A 48 -33.56 3.23 4.17
CA VAL A 48 -32.29 3.26 4.91
C VAL A 48 -31.24 4.14 4.23
N ALA A 49 -31.18 4.17 2.90
CA ALA A 49 -30.26 5.09 2.20
C ALA A 49 -30.71 6.54 2.28
N ALA A 50 -32.01 6.82 2.22
CA ALA A 50 -32.55 8.15 2.43
C ALA A 50 -32.26 8.63 3.86
N GLU A 51 -32.49 7.79 4.87
CA GLU A 51 -32.17 8.07 6.27
C GLU A 51 -30.66 8.25 6.50
N ALA A 52 -29.82 7.42 5.87
CA ALA A 52 -28.36 7.57 5.93
C ALA A 52 -27.85 8.82 5.20
N SER A 53 -28.59 9.33 4.22
CA SER A 53 -28.32 10.59 3.53
C SER A 53 -28.76 11.80 4.35
N ILE A 54 -29.80 11.66 5.18
CA ILE A 54 -30.35 12.74 6.02
C ILE A 54 -29.62 12.83 7.36
N ALA A 55 -29.15 11.71 7.90
CA ALA A 55 -28.31 11.70 9.09
C ALA A 55 -27.04 12.54 8.80
N PRO A 56 -26.67 13.50 9.68
CA PRO A 56 -25.39 14.17 9.55
C PRO A 56 -24.33 13.08 9.62
N GLN A 57 -23.73 12.79 8.46
CA GLN A 57 -22.58 11.93 8.33
C GLN A 57 -21.54 12.52 9.28
N ARG A 58 -21.43 11.99 10.50
CA ARG A 58 -20.24 12.19 11.33
C ARG A 58 -19.15 11.54 10.53
N SER A 59 -18.53 12.34 9.66
CA SER A 59 -17.50 11.87 8.77
C SER A 59 -16.47 11.22 9.68
N LYS A 60 -16.32 9.91 9.57
CA LYS A 60 -15.08 9.27 9.99
C LYS A 60 -14.05 9.77 8.99
N LYS A 61 -13.59 10.99 9.21
CA LYS A 61 -12.38 11.57 8.69
C LYS A 61 -12.32 11.46 7.17
N ALA A 62 -12.97 12.41 6.50
CA ALA A 62 -12.39 12.94 5.27
C ALA A 62 -11.02 13.55 5.63
N ARG A 63 -9.98 12.71 5.74
CA ARG A 63 -8.59 13.13 5.53
C ARG A 63 -8.33 13.20 4.02
N GLY A 64 -9.26 13.84 3.32
CA GLY A 64 -9.12 14.36 1.98
C GLY A 64 -8.98 15.87 2.09
N GLY A 65 -8.06 16.35 2.94
CA GLY A 65 -7.49 17.65 2.67
C GLY A 65 -6.77 17.52 1.34
N SER A 66 -6.91 18.50 0.47
CA SER A 66 -6.06 18.72 -0.71
C SER A 66 -4.62 19.03 -0.26
N ALA A 67 -4.05 18.16 0.57
CA ALA A 67 -2.65 18.14 0.90
C ALA A 67 -1.97 17.62 -0.36
N LEU A 68 -1.54 18.56 -1.18
CA LEU A 68 -0.63 18.37 -2.30
C LEU A 68 0.32 17.22 -1.93
N TRP A 69 0.09 16.04 -2.52
CA TRP A 69 0.67 14.80 -2.02
C TRP A 69 2.21 14.92 -2.12
N ARG A 70 2.90 14.80 -0.97
CA ARG A 70 4.35 15.00 -0.84
C ARG A 70 5.06 13.65 -0.77
N CYS A 71 6.21 13.56 -1.43
CA CYS A 71 7.13 12.45 -1.28
C CYS A 71 7.55 12.31 0.19
N ARG A 72 7.44 11.10 0.75
CA ARG A 72 7.87 10.84 2.14
C ARG A 72 9.39 10.97 2.33
N ASN A 73 10.18 10.80 1.25
CA ASN A 73 11.64 10.85 1.33
C ASN A 73 12.20 12.28 1.19
N CYS A 74 11.59 13.13 0.35
CA CYS A 74 12.10 14.48 0.08
C CYS A 74 11.12 15.62 0.36
N SER A 75 9.91 15.34 0.82
CA SER A 75 8.83 16.31 1.10
C SER A 75 8.43 17.21 -0.08
N ARG A 76 8.98 16.98 -1.27
CA ARG A 76 8.60 17.64 -2.53
C ARG A 76 7.34 16.99 -3.07
N THR A 77 6.53 17.79 -3.75
CA THR A 77 5.35 17.31 -4.46
C THR A 77 5.79 16.74 -5.82
N ARG A 78 4.86 16.17 -6.61
CA ARG A 78 5.08 15.65 -7.98
C ARG A 78 5.55 14.18 -8.12
N HIS A 79 6.15 13.54 -7.10
CA HIS A 79 6.63 12.16 -7.26
C HIS A 79 6.51 11.29 -6.00
N ASN A 80 6.24 10.00 -6.20
CA ASN A 80 6.16 8.96 -5.15
C ASN A 80 7.50 8.70 -4.46
N ALA A 81 7.47 8.30 -3.18
CA ALA A 81 8.70 7.90 -2.47
C ALA A 81 9.45 6.78 -3.20
N ARG A 82 8.72 5.88 -3.87
CA ARG A 82 9.26 4.84 -4.76
C ARG A 82 10.02 5.36 -5.98
N MET A 83 9.80 6.61 -6.37
CA MET A 83 10.43 7.27 -7.52
C MET A 83 11.26 8.48 -7.08
N CYS A 84 11.60 8.57 -5.79
CA CYS A 84 12.39 9.67 -5.28
C CYS A 84 13.85 9.47 -5.65
N LYS A 85 14.45 10.49 -6.30
CA LYS A 85 15.86 10.48 -6.72
C LYS A 85 16.81 11.09 -5.67
N LYS A 86 16.34 11.40 -4.46
CA LYS A 86 17.12 12.14 -3.45
C LYS A 86 18.37 11.37 -2.98
N ASP A 87 18.31 10.04 -3.02
CA ASP A 87 19.43 9.19 -2.61
C ASP A 87 20.49 8.99 -3.71
N ILE A 88 20.21 9.47 -4.94
CA ILE A 88 21.15 9.42 -6.07
C ILE A 88 22.13 10.60 -6.00
N ASP A 89 21.70 11.76 -5.50
CA ASP A 89 22.55 12.97 -5.41
C ASP A 89 23.61 12.88 -4.30
N VAL A 90 23.36 12.15 -3.20
CA VAL A 90 24.32 12.04 -2.08
C VAL A 90 25.57 11.23 -2.47
N SER A 91 25.44 10.30 -3.42
CA SER A 91 26.60 9.57 -3.95
C SER A 91 27.45 10.40 -4.91
N LEU A 92 26.87 11.40 -5.59
CA LEU A 92 27.60 12.20 -6.59
C LEU A 92 28.43 13.33 -5.97
N GLU A 93 28.04 13.87 -4.81
CA GLU A 93 28.84 14.93 -4.15
C GLU A 93 30.06 14.40 -3.39
N LEU A 94 30.09 13.11 -3.01
CA LEU A 94 31.25 12.50 -2.34
C LEU A 94 32.37 12.11 -3.31
N ASP A 95 32.06 11.80 -4.57
CA ASP A 95 33.06 11.42 -5.58
C ASP A 95 33.79 12.62 -6.21
N ALA A 96 33.25 13.84 -6.09
CA ALA A 96 33.87 15.06 -6.61
C ALA A 96 34.98 15.63 -5.70
N SER A 97 35.12 15.13 -4.46
CA SER A 97 36.11 15.64 -3.49
C SER A 97 37.34 14.72 -3.32
N THR A 98 37.42 13.58 -4.02
CA THR A 98 38.53 12.61 -3.84
C THR A 98 39.45 12.48 -5.06
N THR A 99 39.29 13.27 -6.11
CA THR A 99 40.14 13.21 -7.31
C THR A 99 41.30 14.21 -7.34
N TYR A 100 41.49 15.04 -6.31
CA TYR A 100 42.59 16.04 -6.29
C TYR A 100 43.92 15.56 -5.70
N ALA A 101 44.04 14.32 -5.19
CA ALA A 101 45.30 13.85 -4.61
C ALA A 101 45.59 12.38 -4.96
N GLY A 102 46.06 12.13 -6.19
CA GLY A 102 46.42 10.78 -6.62
C GLY A 102 47.16 10.72 -7.95
N SER A 103 48.42 11.17 -7.94
CA SER A 103 49.55 10.67 -8.77
C SER A 103 49.33 10.57 -10.29
N LEU A 104 49.86 11.46 -11.14
CA LEU A 104 51.30 11.56 -11.46
C LEU A 104 52.00 10.20 -11.64
N PHE A 105 51.54 9.34 -12.55
CA PHE A 105 52.41 8.38 -13.23
C PHE A 105 52.00 8.22 -14.71
N ASN A 106 52.99 8.34 -15.59
CA ASN A 106 52.87 8.50 -17.04
C ASN A 106 52.36 7.24 -17.74
N SER A 107 51.49 7.42 -18.73
CA SER A 107 50.76 6.38 -19.46
C SER A 107 51.59 5.47 -20.40
N ASN A 108 52.92 5.44 -20.30
CA ASN A 108 53.77 4.80 -21.31
C ASN A 108 54.34 3.42 -20.93
N GLU A 109 53.97 2.82 -19.81
CA GLU A 109 54.48 1.48 -19.41
C GLU A 109 53.42 0.36 -19.43
N ILE A 110 52.16 0.65 -19.81
CA ILE A 110 51.09 -0.37 -19.78
C ILE A 110 51.12 -1.29 -21.03
N GLU A 111 51.74 -0.87 -22.13
CA GLU A 111 51.80 -1.68 -23.36
C GLU A 111 52.77 -2.87 -23.30
N GLU A 112 53.79 -2.84 -22.43
CA GLU A 112 54.79 -3.92 -22.37
C GLU A 112 54.31 -5.17 -21.59
N LEU A 113 53.31 -5.01 -20.72
CA LEU A 113 52.69 -6.12 -19.98
C LEU A 113 51.63 -6.88 -20.78
N GLN A 114 51.04 -6.26 -21.80
CA GLN A 114 50.06 -6.93 -22.66
C GLN A 114 50.70 -7.84 -23.72
N HIS A 115 51.98 -7.65 -24.04
CA HIS A 115 52.69 -8.47 -25.02
C HIS A 115 53.39 -9.72 -24.42
N ARG A 116 53.49 -9.85 -23.09
CA ARG A 116 54.12 -11.01 -22.40
C ARG A 116 53.15 -12.11 -21.96
N LEU A 117 51.83 -11.89 -22.03
CA LEU A 117 50.82 -12.91 -21.67
C LEU A 117 50.12 -13.54 -22.89
N ARG A 118 50.63 -13.28 -24.10
CA ARG A 118 50.22 -13.98 -25.32
C ARG A 118 51.39 -14.80 -25.87
N LEU A 119 51.52 -16.02 -25.39
CA LEU A 119 52.10 -17.11 -26.15
C LEU A 119 51.12 -18.30 -26.11
N PRO A 120 51.05 -19.10 -27.19
CA PRO A 120 50.07 -20.16 -27.41
C PRO A 120 50.21 -21.36 -26.47
#